data_AF-A0A1A8XI45-F1
#
_entry.id   AF-A0A1A8XI45-F1
#
_cell.length_a   1.000
_cell.length_b   1.000
_cell.length_c   1.000
_cell.angle_alpha   90.00
_cell.angle_beta   90.00
_cell.angle_gamma   90.00
#
_symmetry.space_group_name_H-M   'P 1'
#
loop_
_entity.id
_entity.type
_entity.pdbx_description
1 polymer ?
#
loop_
_entity_poly.entity_id
_entity_poly.type
_entity_poly.pdbx_seq_one_letter_code
_entity_poly.pdbx_strand_id
1 'polypeptide(L)'
;MMIKASLASSIVLVCRQRLAGAPTISRREFLRELREELAEAVDVMIGGAEGLSPVAPVDLAQAVIGPGMAIFSKHSAVLEADGSPMTVHSALMAINRMLIEGGDDFDSDTHFCLSWFDQMGWAAGEFGQADVLARAKGTSVERVRDAGVAEAGGGKVRLLKPAEYPVDWDPKEGNRTPVWEALHQMVRALQSQSESAAGALLAHMPERAEPIRNLAYRLYTLCERKRWTDEARGYNELITSWLGIEAASHESGHIGSQAKLDI
;
A
#
# COMPACT_ATOMS: atom_id res chain seq x y z
N MET A 1 -3.74 -24.94 31.94
CA MET A 1 -2.57 -25.37 31.14
C MET A 1 -2.48 -24.45 29.92
N MET A 2 -1.74 -23.35 30.03
CA MET A 2 -1.55 -22.40 28.92
C MET A 2 -0.49 -22.97 27.98
N ILE A 3 -0.91 -23.38 26.79
CA ILE A 3 0.03 -23.63 25.69
C ILE A 3 0.36 -22.25 25.12
N LYS A 4 1.51 -21.70 25.53
CA LYS A 4 2.16 -20.61 24.79
C LYS A 4 2.47 -21.16 23.40
N ALA A 5 1.77 -20.68 22.37
CA ALA A 5 2.20 -20.88 21.00
C ALA A 5 3.52 -20.10 20.83
N SER A 6 4.65 -20.80 20.83
CA SER A 6 5.92 -20.20 20.40
C SER A 6 5.89 -20.10 18.89
N LEU A 7 5.85 -18.88 18.35
CA LEU A 7 6.06 -18.62 16.93
C LEU A 7 7.42 -19.24 16.55
N ALA A 8 7.40 -20.32 15.77
CA ALA A 8 8.62 -20.94 15.29
C ALA A 8 9.25 -20.00 14.25
N SER A 9 10.25 -19.21 14.64
CA SER A 9 11.01 -18.37 13.71
C SER A 9 12.12 -19.19 13.07
N SER A 10 11.97 -19.53 11.79
CA SER A 10 13.07 -20.07 10.99
C SER A 10 13.82 -18.92 10.33
N ILE A 11 15.09 -18.71 10.68
CA ILE A 11 15.97 -17.74 10.02
C ILE A 11 16.86 -18.50 9.04
N VAL A 12 16.64 -18.29 7.75
CA VAL A 12 17.51 -18.80 6.68
C VAL A 12 18.44 -17.68 6.24
N LEU A 13 19.74 -17.82 6.52
CA LEU A 13 20.77 -16.89 6.05
C LEU A 13 21.32 -17.38 4.71
N VAL A 14 20.98 -16.67 3.64
CA VAL A 14 21.54 -16.91 2.30
C VAL A 14 22.65 -15.90 2.04
N CYS A 15 23.91 -16.34 2.16
CA CYS A 15 25.07 -15.53 1.79
C CYS A 15 25.45 -15.82 0.34
N ARG A 16 25.21 -14.86 -0.56
CA ARG A 16 25.73 -14.93 -1.93
C ARG A 16 27.10 -14.27 -1.98
N GLN A 17 28.13 -15.04 -2.32
CA GLN A 17 29.47 -14.48 -2.53
C GLN A 17 29.43 -13.52 -3.73
N ARG A 18 29.95 -12.30 -3.52
CA ARG A 18 30.04 -11.28 -4.56
C ARG A 18 30.96 -11.76 -5.69
N LEU A 19 30.52 -11.62 -6.94
CA LEU A 19 31.35 -11.94 -8.11
C LEU A 19 32.58 -11.02 -8.15
N ALA A 20 33.73 -11.57 -8.53
CA ALA A 20 34.99 -10.82 -8.58
C ALA A 20 34.95 -9.62 -9.55
N GLY A 21 34.09 -9.66 -10.57
CA GLY A 21 33.86 -8.58 -11.54
C GLY A 21 32.57 -7.79 -11.33
N ALA A 22 31.98 -7.81 -10.14
CA ALA A 22 30.74 -7.09 -9.87
C ALA A 22 30.88 -5.58 -10.18
N PRO A 23 29.96 -4.97 -10.94
CA PRO A 23 30.06 -3.56 -11.32
C PRO A 23 29.95 -2.64 -10.11
N THR A 24 30.58 -1.47 -10.20
CA THR A 24 30.32 -0.34 -9.32
C THR A 24 29.29 0.54 -10.00
N ILE A 25 28.25 0.95 -9.27
CA ILE A 25 27.16 1.77 -9.80
C ILE A 25 26.97 3.04 -8.99
N SER A 26 26.29 4.02 -9.54
CA SER A 26 25.89 5.23 -8.83
C SER A 26 24.69 5.00 -7.90
N ARG A 27 24.51 5.85 -6.89
CA ARG A 27 23.30 5.88 -6.06
C ARG A 27 22.02 5.99 -6.88
N ARG A 28 22.04 6.74 -7.98
CA ARG A 28 20.86 6.90 -8.85
C ARG A 28 20.48 5.58 -9.53
N GLU A 29 21.46 4.84 -10.03
CA GLU A 29 21.24 3.51 -10.62
C GLU A 29 20.76 2.52 -9.57
N PHE A 30 21.36 2.54 -8.38
CA PHE A 30 20.92 1.69 -7.26
C PHE A 30 19.46 1.95 -6.91
N LEU A 31 19.06 3.22 -6.76
CA LEU A 31 17.66 3.57 -6.47
C LEU A 31 16.70 3.17 -7.58
N ARG A 32 17.15 3.14 -8.84
CA ARG A 32 16.34 2.68 -9.97
C ARG A 32 16.15 1.17 -9.92
N GLU A 33 17.23 0.40 -9.78
CA GLU A 33 17.14 -1.06 -9.62
C GLU A 33 16.33 -1.44 -8.39
N LEU A 34 16.52 -0.71 -7.28
CA LEU A 34 15.75 -0.91 -6.06
C LEU A 34 14.25 -0.65 -6.28
N ARG A 35 13.86 0.35 -7.08
CA ARG A 35 12.44 0.56 -7.41
C ARG A 35 11.86 -0.62 -8.18
N GLU A 36 12.57 -1.07 -9.21
CA GLU A 36 12.09 -2.10 -10.13
C GLU A 36 12.01 -3.47 -9.44
N GLU A 37 13.12 -3.94 -8.85
CA GLU A 37 13.21 -5.30 -8.29
C GLU A 37 12.52 -5.42 -6.93
N LEU A 38 12.50 -4.35 -6.12
CA LEU A 38 11.84 -4.43 -4.82
C LEU A 38 10.32 -4.36 -4.92
N ALA A 39 9.79 -3.64 -5.91
CA ALA A 39 8.34 -3.60 -6.14
C ALA A 39 7.79 -5.00 -6.41
N GLU A 40 8.44 -5.76 -7.30
CA GLU A 40 8.10 -7.16 -7.58
C GLU A 40 8.20 -8.03 -6.31
N ALA A 41 9.28 -7.88 -5.54
CA ALA A 41 9.44 -8.65 -4.29
C ALA A 41 8.36 -8.33 -3.24
N VAL A 42 7.95 -7.06 -3.13
CA VAL A 42 6.87 -6.64 -2.22
C VAL A 42 5.53 -7.21 -2.66
N ASP A 43 5.23 -7.17 -3.95
CA ASP A 43 3.99 -7.74 -4.49
C ASP A 43 3.85 -9.24 -4.17
N VAL A 44 4.92 -10.00 -4.40
CA VAL A 44 4.99 -11.42 -4.02
C VAL A 44 4.74 -11.60 -2.51
N MET A 45 5.35 -10.76 -1.66
CA MET A 45 5.20 -10.86 -0.20
C MET A 45 3.78 -10.55 0.29
N ILE A 46 3.04 -9.69 -0.39
CA ILE A 46 1.66 -9.31 0.01
C ILE A 46 0.59 -10.19 -0.65
N GLY A 47 1.00 -11.27 -1.33
CA GLY A 47 0.10 -12.28 -1.90
C GLY A 47 -0.16 -12.14 -3.39
N GLY A 48 0.73 -11.48 -4.15
CA GLY A 48 0.68 -11.42 -5.61
C GLY A 48 1.09 -12.72 -6.31
N ALA A 49 1.65 -13.69 -5.56
CA ALA A 49 2.08 -14.99 -6.08
C ALA A 49 1.29 -16.16 -5.50
N GLU A 50 0.82 -17.06 -6.36
CA GLU A 50 0.14 -18.29 -5.95
C GLU A 50 1.03 -19.21 -5.10
N GLY A 51 0.45 -19.79 -4.05
CA GLY A 51 1.12 -20.78 -3.19
C GLY A 51 2.02 -20.21 -2.08
N LEU A 52 2.15 -18.89 -1.99
CA LEU A 52 2.83 -18.21 -0.88
C LEU A 52 1.79 -17.59 0.06
N SER A 53 1.95 -17.82 1.37
CA SER A 53 1.14 -17.11 2.36
C SER A 53 1.61 -15.66 2.45
N PRO A 54 0.70 -14.66 2.38
CA PRO A 54 1.06 -13.27 2.52
C PRO A 54 1.77 -13.00 3.85
N VAL A 55 2.79 -12.15 3.80
CA VAL A 55 3.51 -11.67 4.97
C VAL A 55 2.61 -10.74 5.76
N ALA A 56 2.58 -10.90 7.09
CA ALA A 56 1.83 -10.01 7.94
C ALA A 56 2.36 -8.57 7.84
N PRO A 57 1.50 -7.53 7.93
CA PRO A 57 1.93 -6.14 7.77
C PRO A 57 3.06 -5.71 8.72
N VAL A 58 3.04 -6.19 9.97
CA VAL A 58 4.07 -5.94 10.98
C VAL A 58 5.46 -6.46 10.58
N ASP A 59 5.49 -7.53 9.78
CA ASP A 59 6.71 -8.22 9.38
C ASP A 59 7.22 -7.75 8.02
N LEU A 60 6.40 -7.05 7.23
CA LEU A 60 6.73 -6.64 5.86
C LEU A 60 8.00 -5.79 5.81
N ALA A 61 8.15 -4.85 6.74
CA ALA A 61 9.35 -4.00 6.82
C ALA A 61 10.63 -4.80 7.07
N GLN A 62 10.55 -5.93 7.78
CA GLN A 62 11.70 -6.82 7.99
C GLN A 62 11.91 -7.75 6.78
N ALA A 63 10.82 -8.28 6.21
CA ALA A 63 10.89 -9.18 5.07
C ALA A 63 11.55 -8.51 3.85
N VAL A 64 11.24 -7.24 3.60
CA VAL A 64 11.76 -6.41 2.50
C VAL A 64 13.28 -6.14 2.59
N ILE A 65 13.87 -6.20 3.79
CA ILE A 65 15.31 -5.96 3.96
C ILE A 65 16.13 -6.99 3.18
N GLY A 66 15.70 -8.27 3.18
CA GLY A 66 16.41 -9.33 2.47
C GLY A 66 16.57 -9.04 0.96
N PRO A 67 15.47 -8.90 0.21
CA PRO A 67 15.51 -8.53 -1.21
C PRO A 67 16.23 -7.20 -1.47
N GLY A 68 15.96 -6.16 -0.67
CA GLY A 68 16.62 -4.87 -0.83
C GLY A 68 18.14 -4.95 -0.65
N MET A 69 18.60 -5.73 0.34
CA MET A 69 20.03 -5.95 0.57
C MET A 69 20.66 -6.88 -0.48
N ALA A 70 19.90 -7.79 -1.09
CA ALA A 70 20.38 -8.57 -2.22
C ALA A 70 20.73 -7.66 -3.41
N ILE A 71 19.90 -6.64 -3.68
CA ILE A 71 20.15 -5.63 -4.73
C ILE A 71 21.38 -4.78 -4.39
N PHE A 72 21.54 -4.36 -3.14
CA PHE A 72 22.72 -3.59 -2.74
C PHE A 72 24.03 -4.42 -2.80
N SER A 73 23.99 -5.65 -2.30
CA SER A 73 25.18 -6.49 -2.12
C SER A 73 25.68 -7.16 -3.41
N LYS A 74 24.86 -7.22 -4.48
CA LYS A 74 25.27 -7.74 -5.79
C LYS A 74 26.32 -6.86 -6.48
N HIS A 75 26.39 -5.57 -6.14
CA HIS A 75 27.37 -4.61 -6.67
C HIS A 75 28.65 -4.57 -5.83
N SER A 76 29.78 -4.21 -6.43
CA SER A 76 31.06 -4.07 -5.71
C SER A 76 31.09 -2.84 -4.82
N ALA A 77 30.51 -1.74 -5.29
CA ALA A 77 30.22 -0.54 -4.53
C ALA A 77 29.03 0.19 -5.16
N VAL A 78 28.27 0.90 -4.32
CA VAL A 78 27.34 1.94 -4.76
C VAL A 78 27.97 3.28 -4.38
N LEU A 79 28.15 4.19 -5.33
CA LEU A 79 28.82 5.47 -5.08
C LEU A 79 27.81 6.59 -4.83
N GLU A 80 28.07 7.36 -3.77
CA GLU A 80 27.38 8.61 -3.46
C GLU A 80 27.78 9.73 -4.45
N ALA A 81 27.09 10.86 -4.40
CA ALA A 81 27.36 11.99 -5.31
C ALA A 81 28.78 12.59 -5.14
N ASP A 82 29.37 12.44 -3.95
CA ASP A 82 30.74 12.85 -3.65
C ASP A 82 31.81 11.79 -4.03
N GLY A 83 31.38 10.66 -4.62
CA GLY A 83 32.24 9.55 -5.01
C GLY A 83 32.59 8.59 -3.87
N SER A 84 32.13 8.84 -2.64
CA SER A 84 32.34 7.93 -1.52
C SER A 84 31.45 6.68 -1.65
N PRO A 85 31.87 5.51 -1.13
CA PRO A 85 31.01 4.33 -1.07
C PRO A 85 29.82 4.55 -0.13
N MET A 86 28.61 4.30 -0.62
CA MET A 86 27.38 4.25 0.16
C MET A 86 27.52 3.22 1.29
N THR A 87 27.15 3.63 2.50
CA THR A 87 27.16 2.74 3.66
C THR A 87 25.96 1.78 3.65
N VAL A 88 26.08 0.65 4.35
CA VAL A 88 24.95 -0.26 4.62
C VAL A 88 23.79 0.48 5.28
N HIS A 89 24.07 1.41 6.19
CA HIS A 89 23.04 2.22 6.83
C HIS A 89 22.26 3.06 5.81
N SER A 90 22.95 3.74 4.90
CA SER A 90 22.34 4.51 3.81
C SER A 90 21.49 3.62 2.90
N ALA A 91 21.96 2.41 2.57
CA ALA A 91 21.22 1.44 1.77
C ALA A 91 19.93 0.99 2.49
N LEU A 92 20.01 0.63 3.78
CA LEU A 92 18.84 0.27 4.60
C LEU A 92 17.82 1.40 4.68
N MET A 93 18.28 2.66 4.80
CA MET A 93 17.40 3.82 4.75
C MET A 93 16.72 3.99 3.38
N ALA A 94 17.40 3.68 2.28
CA ALA A 94 16.82 3.70 0.95
C ALA A 94 15.77 2.58 0.76
N ILE A 95 16.06 1.36 1.22
CA ILE A 95 15.14 0.20 1.18
C ILE A 95 13.86 0.50 1.95
N ASN A 96 13.99 0.96 3.20
CA ASN A 96 12.82 1.30 4.03
C ASN A 96 11.99 2.43 3.41
N ARG A 97 12.65 3.42 2.79
CA ARG A 97 11.95 4.51 2.10
C ARG A 97 11.18 4.01 0.88
N MET A 98 11.74 3.07 0.14
CA MET A 98 11.09 2.48 -1.03
C MET A 98 9.78 1.77 -0.67
N LEU A 99 9.73 1.09 0.48
CA LEU A 99 8.50 0.47 0.96
C LEU A 99 7.40 1.51 1.27
N ILE A 100 7.78 2.71 1.69
CA ILE A 100 6.87 3.78 2.10
C ILE A 100 6.39 4.60 0.89
N GLU A 101 7.33 4.93 0.00
CA GLU A 101 7.14 5.83 -1.12
C GLU A 101 6.78 5.10 -2.42
N GLY A 102 7.16 3.83 -2.55
CA GLY A 102 6.91 2.98 -3.71
C GLY A 102 5.46 2.52 -3.85
N GLY A 103 5.12 2.07 -5.07
CA GLY A 103 3.75 1.82 -5.52
C GLY A 103 3.26 3.01 -6.35
N ASP A 104 3.75 3.09 -7.60
CA ASP A 104 3.42 4.12 -8.59
C ASP A 104 2.14 3.79 -9.40
N ASP A 105 1.48 2.67 -9.12
CA ASP A 105 0.27 2.22 -9.83
C ASP A 105 -1.04 2.79 -9.26
N PHE A 106 -0.96 3.75 -8.33
CA PHE A 106 -2.16 4.42 -7.83
C PHE A 106 -2.58 5.57 -8.74
N ASP A 107 -3.88 5.84 -8.75
CA ASP A 107 -4.41 7.04 -9.41
C ASP A 107 -3.90 8.33 -8.72
N SER A 108 -3.89 9.44 -9.46
CA SER A 108 -3.40 10.74 -8.98
C SER A 108 -4.11 11.24 -7.72
N ASP A 109 -5.40 10.92 -7.55
CA ASP A 109 -6.19 11.36 -6.40
C ASP A 109 -5.77 10.55 -5.15
N THR A 110 -5.56 9.24 -5.30
CA THR A 110 -4.98 8.39 -4.25
C THR A 110 -3.57 8.85 -3.86
N HIS A 111 -2.72 9.24 -4.82
CA HIS A 111 -1.39 9.80 -4.51
C HIS A 111 -1.46 11.13 -3.74
N PHE A 112 -2.43 11.99 -4.06
CA PHE A 112 -2.71 13.18 -3.27
C PHE A 112 -3.11 12.81 -1.84
N CYS A 113 -4.10 11.91 -1.68
CA CYS A 113 -4.59 11.51 -0.37
C CYS A 113 -3.49 10.89 0.50
N LEU A 114 -2.67 9.99 -0.04
CA LEU A 114 -1.51 9.42 0.66
C LEU A 114 -0.55 10.49 1.17
N SER A 115 -0.23 11.47 0.31
CA SER A 115 0.72 12.53 0.64
C SER A 115 0.14 13.51 1.66
N TRP A 116 -1.16 13.82 1.55
CA TRP A 116 -1.86 14.66 2.52
C TRP A 116 -1.96 13.95 3.87
N PHE A 117 -2.33 12.67 3.86
CA PHE A 117 -2.47 11.87 5.07
C PHE A 117 -1.13 11.71 5.81
N ASP A 118 -0.01 11.50 5.13
CA ASP A 118 1.32 11.47 5.79
C ASP A 118 1.67 12.81 6.47
N GLN A 119 1.27 13.94 5.89
CA GLN A 119 1.59 15.28 6.41
C GLN A 119 0.62 15.74 7.52
N MET A 120 -0.68 15.54 7.30
CA MET A 120 -1.76 16.16 8.08
C MET A 120 -2.67 15.14 8.77
N GLY A 121 -2.54 13.85 8.45
CA GLY A 121 -3.50 12.83 8.85
C GLY A 121 -4.91 13.19 8.36
N TRP A 122 -5.88 13.08 9.26
CA TRP A 122 -7.27 13.49 9.03
C TRP A 122 -7.55 14.98 9.31
N ALA A 123 -6.55 15.74 9.76
CA ALA A 123 -6.75 17.13 10.15
C ALA A 123 -6.98 18.03 8.93
N ALA A 124 -7.68 19.14 9.17
CA ALA A 124 -7.82 20.20 8.18
C ALA A 124 -6.51 21.01 8.06
N GLY A 125 -6.17 21.37 6.83
CA GLY A 125 -5.02 22.19 6.47
C GLY A 125 -5.39 23.30 5.49
N GLU A 126 -4.42 24.15 5.18
CA GLU A 126 -4.62 25.31 4.32
C GLU A 126 -4.80 24.90 2.85
N PHE A 127 -5.77 25.51 2.16
CA PHE A 127 -6.03 25.25 0.74
C PHE A 127 -4.79 25.48 -0.13
N GLY A 128 -3.98 26.51 0.17
CA GLY A 128 -2.75 26.78 -0.59
C GLY A 128 -1.74 25.63 -0.53
N GLN A 129 -1.61 24.94 0.61
CA GLN A 129 -0.76 23.76 0.74
C GLN A 129 -1.35 22.58 -0.05
N ALA A 130 -2.68 22.41 0.01
CA ALA A 130 -3.38 21.36 -0.72
C ALA A 130 -3.26 21.54 -2.24
N ASP A 131 -3.41 22.76 -2.75
CA ASP A 131 -3.31 23.06 -4.18
C ASP A 131 -1.90 22.79 -4.73
N VAL A 132 -0.85 23.20 -4.00
CA VAL A 132 0.54 22.85 -4.36
C VAL A 132 0.75 21.35 -4.40
N LEU A 133 0.25 20.63 -3.39
CA LEU A 133 0.37 19.18 -3.34
C LEU A 133 -0.40 18.48 -4.46
N ALA A 134 -1.64 18.89 -4.74
CA ALA A 134 -2.49 18.33 -5.77
C ALA A 134 -1.85 18.47 -7.16
N ARG A 135 -1.32 19.65 -7.48
CA ARG A 135 -0.60 19.90 -8.75
C ARG A 135 0.64 19.02 -8.88
N ALA A 136 1.41 18.85 -7.80
CA ALA A 136 2.57 17.98 -7.79
C ALA A 136 2.23 16.50 -8.03
N LYS A 137 0.99 16.07 -7.78
CA LYS A 137 0.49 14.71 -8.02
C LYS A 137 -0.35 14.55 -9.29
N GLY A 138 -0.47 15.60 -10.10
CA GLY A 138 -1.24 15.56 -11.35
C GLY A 138 -2.76 15.67 -11.17
N THR A 139 -3.22 16.20 -10.04
CA THR A 139 -4.64 16.42 -9.74
C THR A 139 -4.95 17.86 -9.30
N SER A 140 -6.19 18.12 -8.86
CA SER A 140 -6.63 19.37 -8.25
C SER A 140 -7.46 19.10 -6.99
N VAL A 141 -7.53 20.09 -6.09
CA VAL A 141 -8.33 19.96 -4.85
C VAL A 141 -9.81 19.75 -5.18
N GLU A 142 -10.32 20.43 -6.22
CA GLU A 142 -11.70 20.28 -6.68
C GLU A 142 -11.95 18.85 -7.16
N ARG A 143 -11.02 18.27 -7.92
CA ARG A 143 -11.16 16.89 -8.40
C ARG A 143 -11.22 15.89 -7.25
N VAL A 144 -10.33 16.04 -6.27
CA VAL A 144 -10.28 15.19 -5.07
C VAL A 144 -11.57 15.35 -4.24
N ARG A 145 -12.10 16.57 -4.14
CA ARG A 145 -13.38 16.84 -3.48
C ARG A 145 -14.55 16.21 -4.23
N ASP A 146 -14.59 16.38 -5.55
CA ASP A 146 -15.68 15.90 -6.41
C ASP A 146 -15.66 14.36 -6.51
N ALA A 147 -14.50 13.73 -6.30
CA ALA A 147 -14.35 12.29 -6.09
C ALA A 147 -14.81 11.81 -4.70
N GLY A 148 -15.30 12.71 -3.84
CA GLY A 148 -15.89 12.33 -2.55
C GLY A 148 -14.89 11.87 -1.49
N VAL A 149 -13.58 12.14 -1.64
CA VAL A 149 -12.55 11.72 -0.66
C VAL A 149 -12.04 12.85 0.23
N ALA A 150 -12.38 14.10 -0.09
CA ALA A 150 -12.00 15.27 0.68
C ALA A 150 -13.11 16.33 0.76
N GLU A 151 -13.10 17.12 1.82
CA GLU A 151 -13.84 18.37 1.91
C GLU A 151 -12.91 19.54 1.60
N ALA A 152 -13.39 20.50 0.81
CA ALA A 152 -12.70 21.76 0.57
C ALA A 152 -13.69 22.93 0.70
N GLY A 153 -13.43 23.82 1.64
CA GLY A 153 -14.30 24.96 1.95
C GLY A 153 -13.68 25.90 2.99
N GLY A 154 -14.06 27.18 2.96
CA GLY A 154 -13.58 28.17 3.94
C GLY A 154 -12.06 28.34 3.98
N GLY A 155 -11.38 28.13 2.84
CA GLY A 155 -9.91 28.18 2.74
C GLY A 155 -9.20 26.94 3.30
N LYS A 156 -9.94 25.90 3.70
CA LYS A 156 -9.38 24.67 4.28
C LYS A 156 -9.72 23.43 3.45
N VAL A 157 -8.86 22.43 3.59
CA VAL A 157 -9.01 21.10 2.98
C VAL A 157 -8.76 20.03 4.03
N ARG A 158 -9.53 18.94 4.02
CA ARG A 158 -9.28 17.74 4.82
C ARG A 158 -9.76 16.49 4.09
N LEU A 159 -9.18 15.33 4.42
CA LEU A 159 -9.69 14.04 3.96
C LEU A 159 -10.91 13.60 4.77
N LEU A 160 -11.80 12.83 4.14
CA LEU A 160 -12.90 12.16 4.82
C LEU A 160 -12.43 10.91 5.56
N LYS A 161 -12.85 10.75 6.81
CA LYS A 161 -12.64 9.54 7.59
C LYS A 161 -13.55 8.40 7.12
N PRO A 162 -13.18 7.12 7.35
CA PRO A 162 -14.01 5.97 6.99
C PRO A 162 -15.49 6.08 7.38
N ALA A 163 -15.78 6.58 8.59
CA ALA A 163 -17.14 6.70 9.10
C ALA A 163 -17.98 7.81 8.44
N GLU A 164 -17.35 8.72 7.68
CA GLU A 164 -18.01 9.81 6.97
C GLU A 164 -18.45 9.41 5.55
N TYR A 165 -17.98 8.28 5.05
CA TYR A 165 -18.35 7.78 3.73
C TYR A 165 -19.80 7.26 3.68
N PRO A 166 -20.51 7.43 2.55
CA PRO A 166 -21.90 7.03 2.41
C PRO A 166 -22.10 5.52 2.58
N VAL A 167 -23.21 5.15 3.23
CA VAL A 167 -23.53 3.74 3.55
C VAL A 167 -23.95 2.96 2.31
N ASP A 168 -24.72 3.64 1.46
CA ASP A 168 -25.33 3.20 0.20
C ASP A 168 -24.42 3.38 -1.02
N TRP A 169 -23.12 3.54 -0.78
CA TRP A 169 -22.14 3.70 -1.84
C TRP A 169 -22.09 2.48 -2.78
N ASP A 170 -22.20 2.75 -4.09
CA ASP A 170 -21.99 1.78 -5.16
C ASP A 170 -20.81 2.22 -6.03
N PRO A 171 -19.74 1.40 -6.17
CA PRO A 171 -18.61 1.72 -7.05
C PRO A 171 -19.00 1.92 -8.52
N LYS A 172 -20.19 1.47 -8.95
CA LYS A 172 -20.70 1.63 -10.33
C LYS A 172 -21.27 3.01 -10.63
N GLU A 173 -21.77 3.71 -9.62
CA GLU A 173 -22.39 5.03 -9.81
C GLU A 173 -21.33 6.13 -9.98
N GLY A 174 -20.11 5.87 -9.52
CA GLY A 174 -18.97 6.76 -9.68
C GLY A 174 -18.29 6.62 -11.04
N ASN A 175 -18.24 7.70 -11.82
CA ASN A 175 -17.45 7.73 -13.07
C ASN A 175 -15.93 7.64 -12.79
N ARG A 176 -15.50 7.93 -11.56
CA ARG A 176 -14.11 7.91 -11.09
C ARG A 176 -14.02 7.68 -9.59
N THR A 177 -13.80 6.44 -9.20
CA THR A 177 -13.52 6.06 -7.82
C THR A 177 -11.99 5.97 -7.64
N PRO A 178 -11.33 6.77 -6.79
CA PRO A 178 -9.94 6.54 -6.42
C PRO A 178 -9.78 5.24 -5.63
N VAL A 179 -8.62 4.58 -5.71
CA VAL A 179 -8.32 3.41 -4.86
C VAL A 179 -8.45 3.79 -3.37
N TRP A 180 -8.13 5.04 -3.02
CA TRP A 180 -8.35 5.61 -1.69
C TRP A 180 -9.80 5.48 -1.20
N GLU A 181 -10.77 5.84 -2.02
CA GLU A 181 -12.19 5.79 -1.67
C GLU A 181 -12.62 4.34 -1.46
N ALA A 182 -12.31 3.48 -2.44
CA ALA A 182 -12.66 2.06 -2.42
C ALA A 182 -12.12 1.36 -1.16
N LEU A 183 -10.87 1.62 -0.79
CA LEU A 183 -10.28 1.07 0.42
C LEU A 183 -11.04 1.52 1.67
N HIS A 184 -11.31 2.82 1.82
CA HIS A 184 -11.96 3.32 3.04
C HIS A 184 -13.43 2.91 3.13
N GLN A 185 -14.11 2.71 1.98
CA GLN A 185 -15.43 2.08 1.94
C GLN A 185 -15.39 0.62 2.39
N MET A 186 -14.39 -0.16 1.98
CA MET A 186 -14.19 -1.53 2.47
C MET A 186 -13.87 -1.57 3.96
N VAL A 187 -13.02 -0.67 4.47
CA VAL A 187 -12.76 -0.53 5.92
C VAL A 187 -14.06 -0.23 6.67
N ARG A 188 -14.86 0.73 6.19
CA ARG A 188 -16.16 1.08 6.79
C ARG A 188 -17.11 -0.13 6.79
N ALA A 189 -17.26 -0.82 5.65
CA ALA A 189 -18.14 -1.97 5.52
C ALA A 189 -17.72 -3.11 6.45
N LEU A 190 -16.43 -3.40 6.53
CA LEU A 190 -15.89 -4.44 7.42
C LEU A 190 -16.16 -4.11 8.90
N GLN A 191 -15.84 -2.89 9.33
CA GLN A 191 -15.97 -2.48 10.73
C GLN A 191 -17.41 -2.32 11.21
N SER A 192 -18.31 -1.91 10.32
CA SER A 192 -19.72 -1.69 10.66
C SER A 192 -20.60 -2.91 10.43
N GLN A 193 -20.15 -3.87 9.63
CA GLN A 193 -20.95 -5.02 9.20
C GLN A 193 -20.13 -6.32 9.29
N SER A 194 -19.52 -6.77 8.19
CA SER A 194 -18.86 -8.08 8.12
C SER A 194 -17.91 -8.19 6.92
N GLU A 195 -17.13 -9.27 6.91
CA GLU A 195 -16.33 -9.68 5.75
C GLU A 195 -17.20 -9.87 4.50
N SER A 196 -18.41 -10.41 4.64
CA SER A 196 -19.35 -10.57 3.52
C SER A 196 -19.79 -9.23 2.92
N ALA A 197 -19.99 -8.20 3.75
CA ALA A 197 -20.35 -6.87 3.27
C ALA A 197 -19.20 -6.22 2.49
N ALA A 198 -17.96 -6.32 3.00
CA ALA A 198 -16.77 -5.86 2.28
C ALA A 198 -16.52 -6.68 1.00
N GLY A 199 -16.78 -7.99 1.02
CA GLY A 199 -16.69 -8.88 -0.13
C GLY A 199 -17.71 -8.54 -1.21
N ALA A 200 -18.93 -8.18 -0.83
CA ALA A 200 -19.95 -7.71 -1.79
C ALA A 200 -19.51 -6.42 -2.51
N LEU A 201 -18.87 -5.48 -1.80
CA LEU A 201 -18.26 -4.31 -2.44
C LEU A 201 -17.14 -4.71 -3.39
N LEU A 202 -16.24 -5.62 -2.98
CA LEU A 202 -15.15 -6.10 -3.82
C LEU A 202 -15.64 -6.81 -5.09
N ALA A 203 -16.75 -7.55 -5.02
CA ALA A 203 -17.35 -8.24 -6.16
C ALA A 203 -17.81 -7.28 -7.28
N HIS A 204 -18.04 -6.01 -6.94
CA HIS A 204 -18.37 -4.95 -7.88
C HIS A 204 -17.15 -4.26 -8.50
N MET A 205 -15.95 -4.52 -7.96
CA MET A 205 -14.67 -3.94 -8.41
C MET A 205 -13.52 -4.97 -8.31
N PRO A 206 -13.67 -6.17 -8.90
CA PRO A 206 -12.69 -7.24 -8.74
C PRO A 206 -11.30 -6.86 -9.27
N GLU A 207 -11.23 -6.00 -10.28
CA GLU A 207 -9.98 -5.46 -10.83
C GLU A 207 -9.20 -4.57 -9.86
N ARG A 208 -9.82 -4.15 -8.76
CA ARG A 208 -9.22 -3.28 -7.74
C ARG A 208 -8.72 -4.03 -6.51
N ALA A 209 -8.92 -5.36 -6.45
CA ALA A 209 -8.51 -6.17 -5.31
C ALA A 209 -7.05 -5.93 -4.93
N GLU A 210 -6.14 -6.09 -5.90
CA GLU A 210 -4.71 -5.93 -5.69
C GLU A 210 -4.34 -4.48 -5.31
N PRO A 211 -4.75 -3.42 -6.05
CA PRO A 211 -4.51 -2.04 -5.62
C PRO A 211 -5.01 -1.72 -4.20
N ILE A 212 -6.20 -2.20 -3.81
CA ILE A 212 -6.75 -1.96 -2.48
C ILE A 212 -5.89 -2.65 -1.42
N ARG A 213 -5.50 -3.91 -1.64
CA ARG A 213 -4.62 -4.64 -0.71
C ARG A 213 -3.28 -3.91 -0.57
N ASN A 214 -2.68 -3.50 -1.68
CA ASN A 214 -1.40 -2.78 -1.69
C ASN A 214 -1.50 -1.46 -0.91
N LEU A 215 -2.61 -0.73 -1.09
CA LEU A 215 -2.85 0.51 -0.35
C LEU A 215 -3.04 0.26 1.15
N ALA A 216 -3.69 -0.83 1.55
CA ALA A 216 -3.88 -1.19 2.95
C ALA A 216 -2.54 -1.44 3.66
N TYR A 217 -1.65 -2.22 3.04
CA TYR A 217 -0.30 -2.47 3.58
C TYR A 217 0.51 -1.17 3.71
N ARG A 218 0.41 -0.28 2.72
CA ARG A 218 1.08 1.02 2.73
C ARG A 218 0.57 1.92 3.86
N LEU A 219 -0.74 2.01 4.02
CA LEU A 219 -1.37 2.82 5.07
C LEU A 219 -1.09 2.26 6.47
N TYR A 220 -1.10 0.94 6.64
CA TYR A 220 -0.70 0.30 7.87
C TYR A 220 0.74 0.67 8.26
N THR A 221 1.69 0.47 7.33
CA THR A 221 3.12 0.77 7.54
C THR A 221 3.35 2.25 7.87
N LEU A 222 2.62 3.15 7.20
CA LEU A 222 2.64 4.58 7.49
C LEU A 222 2.16 4.87 8.92
N CYS A 223 1.02 4.29 9.33
CA CYS A 223 0.43 4.52 10.65
C CYS A 223 1.33 3.98 11.78
N GLU A 224 1.93 2.80 11.61
CA GLU A 224 2.89 2.23 12.57
C GLU A 224 4.08 3.18 12.79
N ARG A 225 4.67 3.68 11.71
CA ARG A 225 5.79 4.64 11.79
C ARG A 225 5.40 5.93 12.54
N LYS A 226 4.19 6.42 12.29
CA LYS A 226 3.65 7.64 12.92
C LYS A 226 3.10 7.40 14.32
N ARG A 227 3.01 6.14 14.75
CA ARG A 227 2.35 5.71 16.00
C ARG A 227 0.86 6.09 16.05
N TRP A 228 0.19 6.03 14.91
CA TRP A 228 -1.25 6.25 14.74
C TRP A 228 -1.98 4.92 14.93
N THR A 229 -2.02 4.45 16.18
CA THR A 229 -2.48 3.10 16.52
C THR A 229 -3.95 2.85 16.19
N ASP A 230 -4.82 3.87 16.33
CA ASP A 230 -6.24 3.70 16.05
C ASP A 230 -6.51 3.60 14.54
N GLU A 231 -5.78 4.36 13.73
CA GLU A 231 -5.82 4.30 12.27
C GLU A 231 -5.24 2.97 11.75
N ALA A 232 -4.10 2.54 12.29
CA ALA A 232 -3.46 1.28 11.93
C ALA A 232 -4.39 0.07 12.13
N ARG A 233 -5.27 0.11 13.14
CA ARG A 233 -6.21 -0.97 13.45
C ARG A 233 -7.11 -1.32 12.27
N GLY A 234 -7.70 -0.32 11.62
CA GLY A 234 -8.62 -0.55 10.49
C GLY A 234 -7.94 -1.18 9.28
N TYR A 235 -6.71 -0.75 8.97
CA TYR A 235 -5.93 -1.34 7.88
C TYR A 235 -5.47 -2.76 8.20
N ASN A 236 -5.07 -3.03 9.45
CA ASN A 236 -4.68 -4.37 9.88
C ASN A 236 -5.86 -5.35 9.84
N GLU A 237 -7.04 -4.90 10.26
CA GLU A 237 -8.28 -5.69 10.21
C GLU A 237 -8.62 -6.04 8.76
N LEU A 238 -8.59 -5.06 7.84
CA LEU A 238 -8.82 -5.30 6.41
C LEU A 238 -7.84 -6.33 5.83
N ILE A 239 -6.55 -6.22 6.15
CA ILE A 239 -5.52 -7.15 5.66
C ILE A 239 -5.71 -8.56 6.23
N THR A 240 -6.05 -8.66 7.52
CA THR A 240 -6.24 -9.95 8.20
C THR A 240 -7.47 -10.69 7.66
N SER A 241 -8.54 -9.95 7.37
CA SER A 241 -9.79 -10.48 6.81
C SER A 241 -9.76 -10.67 5.28
N TRP A 242 -8.66 -10.34 4.61
CA TRP A 242 -8.60 -10.27 3.15
C TRP A 242 -9.05 -11.56 2.45
N LEU A 243 -8.57 -12.71 2.90
CA LEU A 243 -8.95 -14.01 2.31
C LEU A 243 -10.45 -14.31 2.45
N GLY A 244 -11.06 -13.93 3.59
CA GLY A 244 -12.49 -14.08 3.80
C GLY A 244 -13.31 -13.13 2.92
N ILE A 245 -12.82 -11.90 2.74
CA ILE A 245 -13.40 -10.90 1.84
C ILE A 245 -13.33 -11.36 0.37
N GLU A 246 -12.19 -11.89 -0.07
CA GLU A 246 -12.04 -12.44 -1.43
C GLU A 246 -12.97 -13.63 -1.66
N ALA A 247 -13.05 -14.56 -0.71
CA ALA A 247 -13.98 -15.68 -0.79
C ALA A 247 -15.44 -15.21 -0.90
N ALA A 248 -15.85 -14.27 -0.04
CA ALA A 248 -17.19 -13.69 -0.09
C ALA A 248 -17.48 -12.90 -1.37
N SER A 249 -16.45 -12.26 -1.95
CA SER A 249 -16.52 -11.60 -3.26
C SER A 249 -16.83 -12.62 -4.36
N HIS A 250 -16.11 -13.74 -4.38
CA HIS A 250 -16.36 -14.83 -5.32
C HIS A 250 -17.75 -15.45 -5.16
N GLU A 251 -18.21 -15.67 -3.91
CA GLU A 251 -19.55 -16.19 -3.61
C GLU A 251 -20.67 -15.24 -4.04
N SER A 252 -20.46 -13.94 -3.90
CA SER A 252 -21.42 -12.90 -4.35
C SER A 252 -21.54 -12.83 -5.87
N GLY A 253 -20.57 -13.41 -6.59
CA GLY A 253 -20.47 -13.41 -8.04
C GLY A 253 -19.80 -12.14 -8.57
N HIS A 254 -18.61 -12.30 -9.16
CA HIS A 254 -17.92 -11.18 -9.80
C HIS A 254 -18.71 -10.72 -11.03
N ILE A 255 -19.12 -9.45 -11.00
CA ILE A 255 -19.89 -8.86 -12.08
C ILE A 255 -19.01 -8.77 -13.33
N GLY A 256 -19.49 -9.31 -14.46
CA GLY A 256 -18.72 -9.41 -15.71
C GLY A 256 -18.09 -10.79 -15.97
N SER A 257 -18.16 -11.72 -15.01
CA SER A 257 -17.88 -13.12 -15.29
C SER A 257 -18.99 -13.72 -16.16
N GLN A 258 -18.64 -14.13 -17.38
CA GLN A 258 -19.55 -14.92 -18.21
C GLN A 258 -19.71 -16.27 -17.53
N ALA A 259 -20.80 -16.46 -16.77
CA ALA A 259 -21.17 -17.78 -16.28
C ALA A 259 -21.19 -18.72 -17.48
N LYS A 260 -20.33 -19.75 -17.47
CA LYS A 260 -20.41 -20.82 -18.45
C LYS A 260 -21.83 -21.37 -18.36
N LEU A 261 -22.60 -21.12 -19.42
CA LEU A 261 -23.85 -21.83 -19.66
C LEU A 261 -23.45 -23.28 -19.90
N ASP A 262 -23.61 -24.12 -18.88
CA ASP A 262 -23.63 -25.57 -19.07
C ASP A 262 -24.88 -25.88 -19.92
N ILE A 263 -24.65 -26.28 -21.16
CA ILE A 263 -25.63 -26.86 -22.09
C ILE A 263 -25.56 -28.39 -21.96
#